data_AF-A0A8S9VVJ5-F1
#
_entry.id   AF-A0A8S9VVJ5-F1
#
_cell.length_a   1.000
_cell.length_b   1.000
_cell.length_c   1.000
_cell.angle_alpha   90.00
_cell.angle_beta   90.00
_cell.angle_gamma   90.00
#
_symmetry.space_group_name_H-M   'P 1'
#
loop_
_entity.id
_entity.type
_entity.pdbx_description
1 polymer ?
#
loop_
_entity_poly.entity_id
_entity_poly.type
_entity_poly.pdbx_seq_one_letter_code
_entity_poly.pdbx_strand_id
1 'polypeptide(L)'
;MKIYDYIDSQGQQVKLMAINQPPTEFESTLDMFEKTLKHEQFVTKSINDLVDLAISEKDHATNIFLQWFVTEQIEEEGNDNEIISRLRIVGDNGNGLLMVDKELSARVFTPPAIL
;
A
#
# COMPACT_ATOMS: atom_id res chain seq x y z
N MET A 1 13.54 8.17 0.27
CA MET A 1 12.50 7.17 0.56
C MET A 1 12.02 7.43 1.99
N LYS A 2 10.75 7.75 2.26
CA LYS A 2 10.31 8.29 3.57
C LYS A 2 10.90 7.59 4.81
N ILE A 3 10.81 6.25 4.89
CA ILE A 3 11.37 5.48 6.03
C ILE A 3 12.91 5.53 6.07
N TYR A 4 13.57 5.40 4.92
CA TYR A 4 15.03 5.53 4.83
C TYR A 4 15.49 6.90 5.34
N ASP A 5 14.87 7.96 4.81
CA ASP A 5 15.25 9.35 5.10
C ASP A 5 14.97 9.67 6.57
N TYR A 6 13.89 9.13 7.12
CA TYR A 6 13.57 9.25 8.55
C TYR A 6 14.66 8.58 9.41
N ILE A 7 15.01 7.33 9.15
CA ILE A 7 16.04 6.60 9.91
C ILE A 7 17.39 7.33 9.84
N ASP A 8 17.79 7.78 8.65
CA ASP A 8 19.03 8.56 8.46
C ASP A 8 18.99 9.88 9.23
N SER A 9 17.85 10.60 9.21
CA SER A 9 17.67 11.84 9.99
C SER A 9 17.73 11.64 11.51
N GLN A 10 17.44 10.43 12.00
CA GLN A 10 17.61 10.05 13.41
C GLN A 10 19.06 9.65 13.74
N GLY A 11 20.00 9.80 12.80
CA GLY A 11 21.41 9.44 12.96
C GLY A 11 21.65 7.92 13.01
N GLN A 12 20.70 7.13 12.51
CA GLN A 12 20.79 5.67 12.48
C GLN A 12 21.19 5.17 11.08
N GLN A 13 21.90 4.04 11.04
CA GLN A 13 22.32 3.44 9.78
C GLN A 13 21.19 2.57 9.18
N VAL A 14 20.81 2.86 7.94
CA VAL A 14 19.88 2.01 7.19
C VAL A 14 20.62 0.78 6.63
N LYS A 15 20.04 -0.41 6.82
CA LYS A 15 20.51 -1.66 6.22
C LYS A 15 19.46 -2.21 5.26
N LEU A 16 19.78 -2.20 3.97
CA LEU A 16 18.94 -2.80 2.93
C LEU A 16 19.17 -4.32 2.89
N MET A 17 18.09 -5.07 2.98
CA MET A 17 18.09 -6.54 2.93
C MET A 17 17.69 -7.02 1.53
N ALA A 18 17.96 -8.29 1.21
CA ALA A 18 17.50 -8.89 -0.03
C ALA A 18 15.97 -8.91 -0.09
N ILE A 19 15.42 -8.61 -1.27
CA ILE A 19 13.99 -8.64 -1.56
C ILE A 19 13.69 -9.94 -2.29
N ASN A 20 12.71 -10.70 -1.79
CA ASN A 20 12.27 -11.93 -2.45
C ASN A 20 11.56 -11.59 -3.77
N GLN A 21 11.68 -12.47 -4.76
CA GLN A 21 11.01 -12.30 -6.04
C GLN A 21 9.48 -12.27 -5.83
N PRO A 22 8.76 -11.29 -6.40
CA PRO A 22 7.30 -11.26 -6.32
C PRO A 22 6.68 -12.33 -7.22
N PRO A 23 5.43 -12.75 -6.96
CA PRO A 23 4.69 -13.60 -7.88
C PRO A 23 4.56 -12.95 -9.26
N THR A 24 4.66 -13.76 -10.31
CA THR A 24 4.53 -13.32 -11.71
C THR A 24 3.32 -13.89 -12.44
N GLU A 25 2.58 -14.78 -11.77
CA GLU A 25 1.42 -15.49 -12.33
C GLU A 25 0.22 -15.34 -11.39
N PHE A 26 -0.94 -15.10 -11.98
CA PHE A 26 -2.22 -14.92 -11.29
C PHE A 26 -3.31 -15.63 -12.09
N GLU A 27 -4.32 -16.16 -11.41
CA GLU A 27 -5.38 -16.94 -12.07
C GLU A 27 -6.32 -16.06 -12.90
N SER A 28 -6.50 -14.81 -12.48
CA SER A 28 -7.29 -13.79 -13.16
C SER A 28 -6.90 -12.40 -12.68
N THR A 29 -7.39 -11.36 -13.35
CA THR A 29 -7.27 -9.97 -12.85
C THR A 29 -7.91 -9.80 -11.48
N LEU A 30 -9.02 -10.49 -11.20
CA LEU A 30 -9.66 -10.46 -9.90
C LEU A 30 -8.76 -11.10 -8.82
N ASP A 31 -8.20 -12.28 -9.10
CA ASP A 31 -7.25 -12.93 -8.19
C ASP A 31 -6.02 -12.06 -7.91
N MET A 32 -5.50 -11.39 -8.93
CA MET A 32 -4.40 -10.43 -8.77
C MET A 32 -4.75 -9.31 -7.78
N PHE A 33 -5.89 -8.61 -7.96
CA PHE A 33 -6.29 -7.54 -7.04
C PHE A 33 -6.68 -8.05 -5.65
N GLU A 34 -7.27 -9.24 -5.52
CA GLU A 34 -7.51 -9.85 -4.21
C GLU A 34 -6.20 -10.20 -3.47
N LYS A 35 -5.14 -10.55 -4.21
CA LYS A 35 -3.79 -10.70 -3.63
C LYS A 35 -3.17 -9.35 -3.29
N THR A 36 -3.39 -8.30 -4.09
CA THR A 36 -2.95 -6.92 -3.77
C THR A 36 -3.59 -6.46 -2.46
N LEU A 37 -4.90 -6.57 -2.30
CA LEU A 37 -5.59 -6.17 -1.07
C LEU A 37 -5.06 -6.93 0.16
N LYS A 38 -4.79 -8.24 0.02
CA LYS A 38 -4.18 -9.03 1.11
C LYS A 38 -2.78 -8.54 1.45
N HIS A 39 -2.01 -8.10 0.46
CA HIS A 39 -0.69 -7.51 0.67
C HIS A 39 -0.80 -6.16 1.38
N GLU A 40 -1.72 -5.30 0.96
CA GLU A 40 -1.96 -4.00 1.61
C GLU A 40 -2.42 -4.19 3.06
N GLN A 41 -3.31 -5.14 3.35
CA GLN A 41 -3.69 -5.47 4.72
C GLN A 41 -2.50 -5.95 5.58
N PHE A 42 -1.55 -6.67 4.97
CA PHE A 42 -0.30 -7.05 5.65
C PHE A 42 0.59 -5.82 5.92
N VAL A 43 0.69 -4.88 4.99
CA VAL A 43 1.43 -3.62 5.16
C VAL A 43 0.76 -2.77 6.25
N THR A 44 -0.56 -2.59 6.21
CA THR A 44 -1.36 -1.89 7.23
C THR A 44 -1.11 -2.47 8.61
N LYS A 45 -1.16 -3.81 8.74
CA LYS A 45 -0.84 -4.47 10.00
C LYS A 45 0.59 -4.13 10.46
N SER A 46 1.57 -4.19 9.55
CA SER A 46 2.97 -3.89 9.87
C SER A 46 3.15 -2.45 10.36
N ILE A 47 2.45 -1.48 9.77
CA ILE A 47 2.45 -0.08 10.21
C ILE A 47 1.80 0.06 11.59
N ASN A 48 0.65 -0.58 11.82
CA ASN A 48 -0.02 -0.54 13.13
C ASN A 48 0.85 -1.17 14.23
N ASP A 49 1.51 -2.30 13.95
CA ASP A 49 2.44 -2.92 14.89
C ASP A 49 3.60 -1.96 15.26
N LEU A 50 4.11 -1.18 14.29
CA LEU A 50 5.14 -0.15 14.54
C LEU A 50 4.60 1.05 15.34
N VAL A 51 3.36 1.47 15.11
CA VAL A 51 2.69 2.53 15.88
C VAL A 51 2.53 2.11 17.34
N ASP A 52 2.04 0.89 17.57
CA ASP A 52 1.89 0.32 18.91
C ASP A 52 3.24 0.24 19.64
N LEU A 53 4.29 -0.18 18.94
CA LEU A 53 5.65 -0.21 19.47
C LEU A 53 6.13 1.19 19.85
N ALA A 54 6.02 2.18 18.96
CA ALA A 54 6.42 3.55 19.24
C ALA A 54 5.68 4.14 20.44
N ILE A 55 4.38 3.88 20.58
CA ILE A 55 3.59 4.29 21.75
C ILE A 55 4.12 3.62 23.02
N SER A 56 4.39 2.32 22.97
CA SER A 56 4.87 1.55 24.13
C SER A 56 6.25 2.04 24.63
N GLU A 57 7.12 2.45 23.71
CA GLU A 57 8.46 3.00 24.00
C GLU A 57 8.42 4.50 24.32
N LYS A 58 7.24 5.13 24.22
CA LYS A 58 7.06 6.59 24.33
C LYS A 58 7.87 7.37 23.30
N ASP A 59 8.12 6.77 22.14
CA ASP A 59 8.72 7.42 20.99
C ASP A 59 7.65 8.21 20.23
N HIS A 60 7.44 9.43 20.69
CA HIS A 60 6.48 10.35 20.08
C HIS A 60 6.87 10.80 18.68
N ALA A 61 8.18 10.83 18.37
CA ALA A 61 8.68 11.26 17.06
C ALA A 61 8.42 10.19 15.99
N THR A 62 8.69 8.93 16.30
CA THR A 62 8.38 7.82 15.38
C THR A 62 6.87 7.66 15.24
N ASN A 63 6.12 7.81 16.34
CA ASN A 63 4.65 7.74 16.27
C ASN A 63 4.08 8.79 15.30
N ILE A 64 4.45 10.07 15.43
CA ILE A 64 3.94 11.12 14.52
C ILE A 64 4.38 10.90 13.07
N PHE A 65 5.60 10.40 12.86
CA PHE A 65 6.08 10.03 11.52
C PHE A 65 5.23 8.91 10.89
N LEU A 66 4.89 7.89 11.67
CA LEU A 66 4.10 6.74 11.20
C LEU A 66 2.64 7.11 10.88
N GLN A 67 2.07 8.17 11.46
CA GLN A 67 0.69 8.60 11.18
C GLN A 67 0.45 8.92 9.69
N TRP A 68 1.49 9.36 8.97
CA TRP A 68 1.41 9.56 7.52
C TRP A 68 1.08 8.23 6.81
N PHE A 69 1.76 7.15 7.17
CA PHE A 69 1.53 5.81 6.59
C PHE A 69 0.19 5.23 7.02
N VAL A 70 -0.25 5.46 8.26
CA VAL A 70 -1.59 5.06 8.71
C VAL A 70 -2.67 5.68 7.83
N THR A 71 -2.53 6.96 7.51
CA THR A 71 -3.50 7.66 6.64
C THR A 71 -3.43 7.13 5.21
N GLU A 72 -2.21 6.91 4.69
CA GLU A 72 -2.01 6.37 3.35
C GLU A 72 -2.66 4.99 3.17
N GLN A 73 -2.48 4.08 4.14
CA GLN A 73 -3.03 2.72 4.05
C GLN A 73 -4.57 2.68 4.03
N ILE A 74 -5.26 3.69 4.59
CA ILE A 74 -6.72 3.81 4.48
C ILE A 74 -7.12 4.02 3.01
N GLU A 75 -6.39 4.87 2.30
CA GLU A 75 -6.63 5.17 0.88
C GLU A 75 -6.25 3.99 -0.02
N GLU A 76 -5.13 3.32 0.27
CA GLU A 76 -4.66 2.15 -0.51
C GLU A 76 -5.65 0.98 -0.42
N GLU A 77 -6.06 0.59 0.78
CA GLU A 77 -7.07 -0.47 0.94
C GLU A 77 -8.43 -0.07 0.35
N GLY A 78 -8.81 1.21 0.48
CA GLY A 78 -10.05 1.73 -0.10
C GLY A 78 -10.07 1.60 -1.63
N ASN A 79 -8.97 1.99 -2.27
CA ASN A 79 -8.78 1.86 -3.71
C ASN A 79 -8.85 0.40 -4.18
N ASP A 80 -8.16 -0.51 -3.49
CA ASP A 80 -8.18 -1.93 -3.87
C ASP A 80 -9.58 -2.53 -3.75
N ASN A 81 -10.31 -2.22 -2.67
CA ASN A 81 -11.70 -2.66 -2.50
C ASN A 81 -12.62 -2.12 -3.59
N GLU A 82 -12.42 -0.87 -4.03
CA GLU A 82 -13.21 -0.28 -5.11
C GLU A 82 -12.96 -1.02 -6.44
N ILE A 83 -11.70 -1.30 -6.78
CA ILE A 83 -11.35 -2.01 -8.01
C ILE A 83 -11.90 -3.44 -7.98
N ILE A 84 -11.72 -4.16 -6.88
CA ILE A 84 -12.26 -5.52 -6.70
C ILE A 84 -13.78 -5.51 -6.89
N SER A 85 -14.48 -4.53 -6.33
CA SER A 85 -15.94 -4.41 -6.45
C SER A 85 -16.36 -4.24 -7.92
N ARG A 86 -15.66 -3.40 -8.68
CA ARG A 86 -15.91 -3.21 -10.12
C ARG A 86 -15.63 -4.49 -10.91
N LEU A 87 -14.52 -5.17 -10.64
CA LEU A 87 -14.16 -6.43 -11.30
C LEU A 87 -15.20 -7.53 -11.05
N ARG A 88 -15.74 -7.61 -9.83
CA ARG A 88 -16.83 -8.55 -9.49
C ARG A 88 -18.13 -8.27 -10.25
N ILE A 89 -18.45 -6.99 -10.48
CA ILE A 89 -19.63 -6.59 -11.28
C ILE A 89 -19.44 -6.95 -12.76
N VAL A 90 -18.24 -6.74 -13.28
CA VAL A 90 -17.91 -7.02 -14.70
C VAL A 90 -17.86 -8.51 -15.00
N GLY A 91 -17.31 -9.31 -14.09
CA GLY A 91 -17.06 -10.75 -14.32
C GLY A 91 -16.19 -10.98 -15.55
N ASP A 92 -16.62 -11.90 -16.43
CA ASP A 92 -15.87 -12.28 -17.65
C ASP A 92 -16.24 -11.42 -18.88
N ASN A 93 -16.96 -10.31 -18.69
CA ASN A 93 -17.35 -9.44 -19.79
C ASN A 93 -16.16 -8.59 -20.27
N GLY A 94 -15.58 -8.97 -21.41
CA GLY A 94 -14.43 -8.26 -22.01
C GLY A 94 -14.65 -6.77 -22.26
N ASN A 95 -15.88 -6.33 -22.58
CA ASN A 95 -16.17 -4.90 -22.73
C ASN A 95 -16.13 -4.16 -21.39
N GLY A 96 -16.58 -4.82 -20.31
CA GLY A 96 -16.50 -4.26 -18.95
C GLY A 96 -15.06 -4.16 -18.46
N LEU A 97 -14.22 -5.16 -18.78
CA LEU A 97 -12.79 -5.11 -18.44
C LEU A 97 -12.07 -3.97 -19.15
N LEU A 98 -12.38 -3.74 -20.44
CA LEU A 98 -11.83 -2.60 -21.19
C LEU A 98 -12.22 -1.25 -20.59
N MET A 99 -13.42 -1.14 -20.02
CA MET A 99 -13.87 0.08 -19.35
C MET A 99 -13.13 0.32 -18.03
N VAL A 100 -12.94 -0.73 -17.22
CA VAL A 100 -12.13 -0.66 -15.98
C VAL A 100 -10.69 -0.28 -16.31
N ASP A 101 -10.07 -0.90 -17.32
CA ASP A 101 -8.72 -0.56 -17.77
C ASP A 101 -8.59 0.93 -18.17
N LYS A 102 -9.56 1.44 -18.93
CA LYS A 102 -9.59 2.84 -19.33
C LYS A 102 -9.71 3.79 -18.13
N GLU A 103 -10.53 3.47 -17.13
CA GLU A 103 -10.64 4.25 -15.90
C GLU A 103 -9.33 4.26 -15.11
N LEU A 104 -8.67 3.10 -14.98
CA LEU A 104 -7.38 2.99 -14.32
C LEU A 104 -6.27 3.73 -15.06
N SER A 105 -6.32 3.79 -16.39
CA SER A 105 -5.37 4.55 -17.22
C SER A 105 -5.42 6.06 -16.98
N ALA A 106 -6.54 6.57 -16.46
CA ALA A 106 -6.71 7.99 -16.16
C ALA A 106 -6.15 8.38 -14.77
N ARG A 107 -5.70 7.41 -13.96
CA ARG A 107 -5.10 7.69 -12.65
C ARG A 107 -3.78 8.41 -12.84
N VAL A 108 -3.67 9.59 -12.24
CA VAL A 108 -2.44 10.37 -12.23
C VAL A 108 -1.70 10.07 -10.94
N PHE A 109 -0.43 9.67 -11.04
CA PHE A 109 0.42 9.59 -9.86
C PHE A 109 0.62 10.98 -9.28
N THR A 110 0.05 11.21 -8.09
CA THR A 110 0.30 12.40 -7.30
C THR A 110 1.32 12.04 -6.22
N PRO A 111 2.60 12.43 -6.37
CA PRO A 111 3.57 12.16 -5.32
C PRO A 111 3.13 12.86 -4.03
N PRO A 112 3.25 12.18 -2.86
CA PRO A 112 2.93 12.81 -1.59
C PRO A 112 3.72 14.10 -1.39
N ALA A 113 3.09 15.12 -0.82
CA ALA A 113 3.80 16.33 -0.42
C ALA A 113 4.93 15.95 0.55
N ILE A 114 6.15 16.43 0.25
CA ILE A 114 7.28 16.36 1.18
C ILE A 114 7.00 17.44 2.23
N LEU A 115 6.67 17.02 3.46
CA LEU A 115 6.66 17.88 4.64
C LEU A 115 8.03 17.81 5.32
#